data_AF-A0A1V6H6X5-F1
#
_entry.id   AF-A0A1V6H6X5-F1
#
_cell.length_a   1.000
_cell.length_b   1.000
_cell.length_c   1.000
_cell.angle_alpha   90.00
_cell.angle_beta   90.00
_cell.angle_gamma   90.00
#
_symmetry.space_group_name_H-M   'P 1'
#
loop_
_entity.id
_entity.type
_entity.pdbx_description
1 polymer ?
#
loop_
_entity_poly.entity_id
_entity_poly.type
_entity_poly.pdbx_seq_one_letter_code
_entity_poly.pdbx_strand_id
1 'polypeptide(L)'
;MYACIVWIEHLPYSLSIVWIDGWQLLLLYAVLLAVMWWLDKKSFVSLATVVCLLLIFFVVDARNCYNSARLNGVVAYNDYKATVLDIIGDEHIVLTTDSLRAELLGADFWSKNALPIPQIVGLDTISECAFVKDGKRYLVLTDNYFRYKKSAKPLEVDYLLVGKAVYPNQRLIEEFVRPKYLVTLADVSERNVQKYKLLTEKENIDFYSVGHSGAWMNGFHY
;
A
#
# COMPACT_ATOMS: atom_id res chain seq x y z
N MET A 1 13.28 -17.62 -37.33
CA MET A 1 13.13 -16.38 -36.53
C MET A 1 12.24 -16.59 -35.31
N TYR A 2 11.11 -17.33 -35.41
CA TYR A 2 10.26 -17.68 -34.26
C TYR A 2 10.91 -18.60 -33.20
N ALA A 3 11.77 -19.54 -33.61
CA ALA A 3 12.42 -20.47 -32.68
C ALA A 3 13.39 -19.80 -31.69
N CYS A 4 14.04 -18.69 -32.09
CA CYS A 4 14.94 -17.96 -31.20
C CYS A 4 14.18 -17.17 -30.12
N ILE A 5 12.96 -16.72 -30.43
CA ILE A 5 12.13 -15.93 -29.52
C ILE A 5 11.58 -16.81 -28.39
N VAL A 6 11.09 -18.02 -28.74
CA VAL A 6 10.58 -19.00 -27.76
C VAL A 6 11.69 -19.49 -26.82
N TRP A 7 12.92 -19.63 -27.33
CA TRP A 7 14.06 -20.02 -26.51
C TRP A 7 14.47 -18.94 -25.50
N ILE A 8 14.34 -17.66 -25.87
CA ILE A 8 14.59 -16.53 -24.98
C ILE A 8 13.52 -16.47 -23.88
N GLU A 9 12.25 -16.67 -24.20
CA GLU A 9 11.15 -16.67 -23.21
C GLU A 9 11.30 -17.74 -22.11
N HIS A 10 11.92 -18.89 -22.41
CA HIS A 10 12.07 -19.99 -21.46
C HIS A 10 13.33 -19.93 -20.59
N LEU A 11 14.17 -18.89 -20.70
CA LEU A 11 15.27 -18.70 -19.77
C LEU A 11 14.72 -18.37 -18.37
N PRO A 12 15.22 -19.02 -17.29
CA PRO A 12 14.93 -18.56 -15.94
C PRO A 12 15.37 -17.10 -15.82
N TYR A 13 14.49 -16.24 -15.30
CA TYR A 13 14.62 -14.77 -15.26
C TYR A 13 14.46 -14.01 -16.59
N SER A 14 13.98 -14.66 -17.67
CA SER A 14 13.71 -14.00 -18.96
C SER A 14 12.70 -12.86 -18.85
N LEU A 15 11.69 -13.05 -18.00
CA LEU A 15 10.70 -12.04 -17.64
C LEU A 15 10.92 -11.61 -16.19
N SER A 16 12.05 -10.98 -15.89
CA SER A 16 12.20 -10.24 -14.65
C SER A 16 11.49 -8.89 -14.80
N ILE A 17 10.28 -8.77 -14.24
CA ILE A 17 9.62 -7.47 -14.07
C ILE A 17 10.37 -6.74 -12.97
N VAL A 18 11.41 -5.99 -13.37
CA VAL A 18 12.18 -5.14 -12.45
C VAL A 18 11.57 -3.76 -12.50
N TRP A 19 11.05 -3.30 -11.36
CA TRP A 19 10.55 -1.94 -11.25
C TRP A 19 11.73 -0.98 -11.14
N ILE A 20 11.86 -0.07 -12.12
CA ILE A 20 12.95 0.91 -12.16
C ILE A 20 12.36 2.30 -11.88
N ASP A 21 12.85 2.95 -10.83
CA ASP A 21 12.46 4.34 -10.54
C ASP A 21 13.00 5.30 -11.61
N GLY A 22 12.32 6.44 -11.82
CA GLY A 22 12.73 7.43 -12.84
C GLY A 22 14.18 7.92 -12.69
N TRP A 23 14.70 7.99 -11.46
CA TRP A 23 16.10 8.32 -11.19
C TRP A 23 17.07 7.21 -11.59
N GLN A 24 16.73 5.96 -11.30
CA GLN A 24 17.51 4.79 -11.73
C GLN A 24 17.52 4.69 -13.26
N LEU A 25 16.41 5.01 -13.93
CA LEU A 25 16.33 5.07 -15.38
C LEU A 25 17.24 6.16 -15.96
N LEU A 26 17.24 7.36 -15.37
CA LEU A 26 18.14 8.45 -15.77
C LEU A 26 19.62 8.06 -15.58
N LEU A 27 19.95 7.43 -14.44
CA LEU A 27 21.28 6.86 -14.18
C LEU A 27 21.69 5.84 -15.25
N LEU A 28 20.77 4.97 -15.67
CA LEU A 28 21.03 3.99 -16.72
C LEU A 28 21.32 4.65 -18.07
N TYR A 29 20.58 5.70 -18.43
CA TYR A 29 20.91 6.51 -19.62
C TYR A 29 22.28 7.21 -19.50
N ALA A 30 22.63 7.71 -18.31
CA ALA A 30 23.95 8.30 -18.07
C ALA A 30 25.08 7.26 -18.22
N VAL A 31 24.86 6.02 -17.75
CA VAL A 31 25.80 4.91 -17.98
C VAL A 31 25.98 4.65 -19.47
N LEU A 32 24.89 4.59 -20.26
CA LEU A 32 24.97 4.37 -21.71
C LEU A 32 25.77 5.48 -22.42
N LEU A 33 25.52 6.75 -22.07
CA LEU A 33 26.29 7.89 -22.59
C LEU A 33 27.78 7.81 -22.20
N ALA A 34 28.07 7.42 -20.96
CA ALA A 34 29.44 7.24 -20.50
C ALA A 34 30.15 6.08 -21.20
N VAL A 35 29.43 4.99 -21.51
CA VAL A 35 29.97 3.85 -22.29
C VAL A 35 30.27 4.28 -23.72
N MET A 36 29.38 5.02 -24.38
CA MET A 36 29.64 5.58 -25.71
C MET A 36 30.88 6.48 -25.70
N TRP A 37 31.00 7.36 -24.70
CA TRP A 37 32.16 8.23 -24.54
C TRP A 37 33.46 7.46 -24.27
N TRP A 38 33.38 6.36 -23.53
CA TRP A 38 34.49 5.46 -23.29
C TRP A 38 34.96 4.74 -24.56
N LEU A 39 34.04 4.29 -25.41
CA LEU A 39 34.38 3.63 -26.67
C LEU A 39 35.15 4.56 -27.63
N ASP A 40 34.84 5.86 -27.62
CA ASP A 40 35.53 6.87 -28.45
C ASP A 40 36.93 7.21 -27.95
N LYS A 41 37.08 7.54 -26.66
CA LYS A 41 38.36 8.04 -26.11
C LYS A 41 39.26 6.94 -25.56
N LYS A 42 38.71 5.77 -25.24
CA LYS A 42 39.39 4.61 -24.61
C LYS A 42 40.33 4.99 -23.45
N SER A 43 39.98 6.03 -22.71
CA SER A 43 40.78 6.56 -21.61
C SER A 43 40.40 5.90 -20.28
N PHE A 44 41.38 5.80 -19.38
CA PHE A 44 41.15 5.34 -18.01
C PHE A 44 40.10 6.18 -17.29
N VAL A 45 40.08 7.49 -17.52
CA VAL A 45 39.10 8.41 -16.89
C VAL A 45 37.67 8.05 -17.30
N SER A 46 37.43 7.80 -18.59
CA SER A 46 36.10 7.40 -19.08
C SER A 46 35.65 6.04 -18.56
N LEU A 47 36.57 5.07 -18.40
CA LEU A 47 36.27 3.78 -17.79
C LEU A 47 35.91 3.95 -16.30
N ALA A 48 36.69 4.75 -15.58
CA ALA A 48 36.41 5.06 -14.17
C ALA A 48 35.04 5.73 -14.00
N THR A 49 34.64 6.63 -14.91
CA THR A 49 33.30 7.24 -14.88
C THR A 49 32.18 6.21 -15.04
N VAL A 50 32.30 5.27 -15.98
CA VAL A 50 31.31 4.19 -16.18
C VAL A 50 31.19 3.33 -14.93
N VAL A 51 32.33 2.91 -14.36
CA VAL A 51 32.35 2.07 -13.15
C VAL A 51 31.73 2.82 -11.97
N CYS A 52 32.05 4.10 -11.79
CA CYS A 52 31.45 4.92 -10.72
C CYS A 52 29.92 5.04 -10.88
N LEU A 53 29.41 5.28 -12.09
CA LEU A 53 27.97 5.37 -12.34
C LEU A 53 27.26 4.03 -12.07
N LEU A 54 27.87 2.91 -12.46
CA LEU A 54 27.35 1.58 -12.13
C LEU A 54 27.33 1.32 -10.63
N LEU A 55 28.41 1.68 -9.91
CA LEU A 55 28.44 1.54 -8.45
C LEU A 55 27.35 2.36 -7.78
N ILE A 56 27.12 3.61 -8.22
CA ILE A 56 26.03 4.44 -7.71
C ILE A 56 24.68 3.78 -7.96
N PHE A 57 24.46 3.23 -9.16
CA PHE A 57 23.23 2.50 -9.48
C PHE A 57 22.99 1.33 -8.52
N PHE A 58 24.01 0.49 -8.28
CA PHE A 58 23.90 -0.64 -7.34
C PHE A 58 23.66 -0.20 -5.89
N VAL A 59 24.27 0.91 -5.45
CA VAL A 59 24.03 1.44 -4.10
C VAL A 59 22.59 1.93 -3.94
N VAL A 60 22.05 2.63 -4.94
CA VAL A 60 20.66 3.10 -4.94
C VAL A 60 19.70 1.90 -4.92
N ASP A 61 19.97 0.90 -5.75
CA ASP A 61 19.18 -0.33 -5.83
C ASP A 61 19.19 -1.12 -4.50
N ALA A 62 20.37 -1.32 -3.92
CA ALA A 62 20.52 -1.97 -2.62
C ALA A 62 19.79 -1.21 -1.50
N ARG A 63 19.85 0.13 -1.52
CA ARG A 63 19.11 0.96 -0.56
C ARG A 63 17.60 0.81 -0.73
N ASN A 64 17.10 0.82 -1.97
CA ASN A 64 15.69 0.62 -2.27
C ASN A 64 15.23 -0.75 -1.80
N CYS A 65 15.97 -1.81 -2.13
CA CYS A 65 15.71 -3.17 -1.66
C CYS A 65 15.68 -3.26 -0.13
N TYR A 66 16.64 -2.64 0.56
CA TYR A 66 16.70 -2.62 2.02
C TYR A 66 15.50 -1.89 2.65
N ASN A 67 15.10 -0.76 2.08
CA ASN A 67 13.95 -0.01 2.56
C ASN A 67 12.65 -0.79 2.33
N SER A 68 12.50 -1.38 1.14
CA SER A 68 11.36 -2.21 0.77
C SER A 68 11.18 -3.41 1.70
N ALA A 69 12.26 -4.07 2.10
CA ALA A 69 12.22 -5.20 3.04
C ALA A 69 11.77 -4.81 4.46
N ARG A 70 11.82 -3.52 4.82
CA ARG A 70 11.40 -3.02 6.13
C ARG A 70 10.04 -2.35 6.12
N LEU A 71 9.38 -2.29 4.97
CA LEU A 71 8.03 -1.77 4.86
C LEU A 71 7.10 -2.61 5.73
N ASN A 72 6.56 -1.96 6.74
CA ASN A 72 5.61 -2.53 7.66
C ASN A 72 4.52 -1.49 7.87
N GLY A 73 3.27 -1.86 7.67
CA GLY A 73 2.20 -0.89 7.78
C GLY A 73 0.88 -1.38 7.23
N VAL A 74 -0.07 -0.45 7.17
CA VAL A 74 -1.40 -0.67 6.61
C VAL A 74 -1.64 0.37 5.54
N VAL A 75 -2.07 -0.08 4.36
CA VAL A 75 -2.44 0.76 3.22
C VAL A 75 -3.93 0.56 2.94
N ALA A 76 -4.68 1.65 2.82
CA ALA A 76 -6.03 1.64 2.28
C ALA A 76 -6.03 2.32 0.92
N TYR A 77 -6.36 1.58 -0.14
CA TYR A 77 -6.36 2.10 -1.50
C TYR A 77 -7.61 2.93 -1.81
N ASN A 78 -7.47 3.92 -2.69
CA ASN A 78 -8.57 4.77 -3.10
C ASN A 78 -9.32 4.19 -4.31
N ASP A 79 -10.26 3.28 -4.04
CA ASP A 79 -11.23 2.82 -5.03
C ASP A 79 -12.67 2.94 -4.51
N TYR A 80 -13.52 3.62 -5.28
CA TYR A 80 -14.92 3.85 -4.97
C TYR A 80 -15.79 2.61 -5.21
N LYS A 81 -15.29 1.61 -5.96
CA LYS A 81 -16.03 0.38 -6.28
C LYS A 81 -15.68 -0.79 -5.38
N ALA A 82 -14.50 -0.80 -4.78
CA ALA A 82 -14.03 -1.87 -3.93
C ALA A 82 -13.26 -1.34 -2.73
N THR A 83 -13.51 -1.90 -1.56
CA THR A 83 -12.63 -1.70 -0.42
C THR A 83 -11.42 -2.60 -0.61
N VAL A 84 -10.22 -2.02 -0.58
CA VAL A 84 -8.95 -2.77 -0.60
C VAL A 84 -8.09 -2.24 0.52
N LEU A 85 -7.81 -3.10 1.50
CA LEU A 85 -6.93 -2.83 2.61
C LEU A 85 -5.80 -3.84 2.61
N ASP A 86 -4.58 -3.34 2.67
CA ASP A 86 -3.37 -4.12 2.51
C ASP A 86 -2.53 -3.99 3.78
N ILE A 87 -2.35 -5.13 4.44
CA ILE A 87 -1.61 -5.28 5.69
C ILE A 87 -0.25 -5.85 5.33
N ILE A 88 0.78 -5.03 5.51
CA ILE A 88 2.14 -5.33 5.07
C ILE A 88 3.02 -5.63 6.28
N GLY A 89 3.65 -6.81 6.26
CA GLY A 89 4.79 -7.17 7.10
C GLY A 89 5.10 -8.66 7.03
N ASP A 90 5.30 -9.32 8.17
CA ASP A 90 5.66 -10.75 8.22
C ASP A 90 4.68 -11.64 7.43
N GLU A 91 3.39 -11.33 7.50
CA GLU A 91 2.35 -11.86 6.62
C GLU A 91 1.78 -10.72 5.78
N HIS A 92 1.79 -10.88 4.46
CA HIS A 92 1.21 -9.92 3.52
C HIS A 92 -0.21 -10.35 3.19
N ILE A 93 -1.19 -9.61 3.73
CA ILE A 93 -2.62 -9.96 3.64
C ILE A 93 -3.39 -8.78 3.05
N VAL A 94 -4.18 -9.06 2.02
CA VAL A 94 -5.04 -8.07 1.38
C VAL A 94 -6.49 -8.41 1.67
N LEU A 95 -7.14 -7.54 2.44
CA LEU A 95 -8.56 -7.58 2.72
C LEU A 95 -9.31 -6.83 1.63
N THR A 96 -10.16 -7.53 0.88
CA THR A 96 -10.89 -6.89 -0.23
C THR A 96 -12.32 -7.38 -0.41
N THR A 97 -13.16 -6.51 -0.96
CA THR A 97 -14.49 -6.89 -1.49
C THR A 97 -14.43 -7.42 -2.92
N ASP A 98 -13.35 -7.18 -3.66
CA ASP A 98 -13.20 -7.53 -5.08
C ASP A 98 -11.74 -7.93 -5.36
N SER A 99 -11.49 -9.24 -5.44
CA SER A 99 -10.14 -9.80 -5.58
C SER A 99 -9.42 -9.37 -6.85
N LEU A 100 -10.14 -9.25 -7.98
CA LEU A 100 -9.55 -8.81 -9.25
C LEU A 100 -9.10 -7.36 -9.19
N ARG A 101 -9.90 -6.49 -8.55
CA ARG A 101 -9.52 -5.08 -8.40
C ARG A 101 -8.38 -4.89 -7.42
N ALA A 102 -8.36 -5.66 -6.34
CA ALA A 102 -7.26 -5.62 -5.38
C ALA A 102 -5.92 -5.94 -6.05
N GLU A 103 -5.89 -6.94 -6.93
CA GLU A 103 -4.70 -7.29 -7.70
C GLU A 103 -4.30 -6.16 -8.65
N LEU A 104 -5.25 -5.57 -9.40
CA LEU A 104 -4.95 -4.47 -10.32
C LEU A 104 -4.44 -3.21 -9.61
N LEU A 105 -4.97 -2.89 -8.43
CA LEU A 105 -4.57 -1.71 -7.66
C LEU A 105 -3.26 -1.92 -6.90
N GLY A 106 -3.05 -3.14 -6.41
CA GLY A 106 -1.89 -3.50 -5.59
C GLY A 106 -0.68 -3.95 -6.39
N ALA A 107 -0.84 -4.53 -7.59
CA ALA A 107 0.26 -5.16 -8.34
C ALA A 107 1.46 -4.24 -8.56
N ASP A 108 1.23 -3.00 -8.99
CA ASP A 108 2.29 -2.01 -9.19
C ASP A 108 2.99 -1.67 -7.86
N PHE A 109 2.22 -1.53 -6.79
CA PHE A 109 2.76 -1.23 -5.46
C PHE A 109 3.55 -2.41 -4.88
N TRP A 110 3.05 -3.65 -5.02
CA TRP A 110 3.74 -4.86 -4.58
C TRP A 110 5.01 -5.11 -5.38
N SER A 111 4.96 -4.94 -6.71
CA SER A 111 6.12 -5.07 -7.59
C SER A 111 7.17 -4.01 -7.29
N LYS A 112 6.77 -2.75 -7.12
CA LYS A 112 7.69 -1.66 -6.78
C LYS A 112 8.42 -1.91 -5.46
N ASN A 113 7.71 -2.45 -4.48
CA ASN A 113 8.23 -2.66 -3.14
C ASN A 113 8.76 -4.09 -2.92
N ALA A 114 8.93 -4.87 -3.99
CA ALA A 114 9.40 -6.26 -3.93
C ALA A 114 8.68 -7.11 -2.86
N LEU A 115 7.39 -6.87 -2.66
CA LEU A 115 6.59 -7.56 -1.66
C LEU A 115 6.24 -8.97 -2.15
N PRO A 116 6.17 -9.98 -1.25
CA PRO A 116 5.70 -11.32 -1.62
C PRO A 116 4.26 -11.25 -2.13
N ILE A 117 3.83 -12.24 -2.91
CA ILE A 117 2.44 -12.29 -3.39
C ILE A 117 1.50 -12.35 -2.17
N PRO A 118 0.52 -11.44 -2.05
CA PRO A 118 -0.34 -11.39 -0.87
C PRO A 118 -1.32 -12.55 -0.82
N GLN A 119 -1.72 -12.90 0.39
CA GLN A 119 -2.92 -13.69 0.61
C GLN A 119 -4.15 -12.79 0.52
N ILE A 120 -5.00 -13.02 -0.48
CA ILE A 120 -6.23 -12.26 -0.67
C ILE A 120 -7.35 -12.89 0.17
N VAL A 121 -7.97 -12.08 1.04
CA VAL A 121 -9.06 -12.49 1.92
C VAL A 121 -10.28 -11.60 1.66
N GLY A 122 -11.43 -12.24 1.45
CA GLY A 122 -12.70 -11.57 1.19
C GLY A 122 -13.28 -10.90 2.44
N LEU A 123 -13.56 -9.60 2.35
CA LEU A 123 -14.28 -8.82 3.39
C LEU A 123 -15.76 -9.22 3.49
N ASP A 124 -16.30 -9.88 2.47
CA ASP A 124 -17.63 -10.51 2.51
C ASP A 124 -17.69 -11.69 3.51
N THR A 125 -16.54 -12.31 3.76
CA THR A 125 -16.40 -13.45 4.67
C THR A 125 -16.17 -13.00 6.12
N ILE A 126 -15.69 -11.77 6.33
CA ILE A 126 -15.30 -11.21 7.63
C ILE A 126 -15.98 -9.85 7.81
N SER A 127 -17.13 -9.83 8.49
CA SER A 127 -17.89 -8.62 8.82
C SER A 127 -17.13 -7.66 9.75
N GLU A 128 -16.23 -8.22 10.56
CA GLU A 128 -15.41 -7.48 11.52
C GLU A 128 -13.98 -8.02 11.50
N CYS A 129 -13.02 -7.18 11.12
CA CYS A 129 -11.61 -7.53 11.20
C CYS A 129 -10.92 -6.64 12.23
N ALA A 130 -10.56 -7.22 13.38
CA ALA A 130 -9.74 -6.58 14.39
C ALA A 130 -8.35 -7.20 14.38
N PHE A 131 -7.32 -6.37 14.26
CA PHE A 131 -5.93 -6.85 14.25
C PHE A 131 -4.99 -5.85 14.92
N VAL A 132 -3.81 -6.33 15.31
CA VAL A 132 -2.76 -5.52 15.91
C VAL A 132 -1.56 -5.52 14.98
N LYS A 133 -1.07 -4.34 14.63
CA LYS A 133 0.12 -4.18 13.79
C LYS A 133 0.98 -3.05 14.36
N ASP A 134 2.27 -3.32 14.55
CA ASP A 134 3.23 -2.33 15.08
C ASP A 134 2.75 -1.69 16.41
N GLY A 135 2.21 -2.51 17.31
CA GLY A 135 1.66 -2.06 18.60
C GLY A 135 0.37 -1.24 18.52
N LYS A 136 -0.17 -0.98 17.32
CA LYS A 136 -1.41 -0.24 17.09
C LYS A 136 -2.57 -1.19 16.84
N ARG A 137 -3.73 -0.88 17.42
CA ARG A 137 -4.97 -1.66 17.27
C ARG A 137 -5.83 -1.10 16.15
N TYR A 138 -6.16 -1.94 15.17
CA TYR A 138 -7.00 -1.60 14.03
C TYR A 138 -8.32 -2.35 14.12
N LEU A 139 -9.40 -1.67 13.79
CA LEU A 139 -10.72 -2.26 13.60
C LEU A 139 -11.28 -1.84 12.25
N VAL A 140 -11.60 -2.81 11.41
CA VAL A 140 -12.25 -2.61 10.11
C VAL A 140 -13.70 -3.05 10.23
N LEU A 141 -14.61 -2.13 9.89
CA LEU A 141 -16.05 -2.38 9.84
C LEU A 141 -16.53 -2.21 8.41
N THR A 142 -17.13 -3.26 7.86
CA THR A 142 -17.76 -3.26 6.53
C THR A 142 -19.27 -3.36 6.60
N ASP A 143 -19.84 -3.58 7.80
CA ASP A 143 -21.28 -3.65 8.04
C ASP A 143 -21.72 -2.91 9.32
N ASN A 144 -23.03 -2.88 9.57
CA ASN A 144 -23.61 -2.25 10.75
C ASN A 144 -23.72 -3.22 11.95
N TYR A 145 -22.70 -4.03 12.21
CA TYR A 145 -22.73 -5.05 13.26
C TYR A 145 -23.20 -4.54 14.63
N PHE A 146 -22.73 -3.36 15.04
CA PHE A 146 -23.04 -2.79 16.36
C PHE A 146 -24.46 -2.23 16.50
N ARG A 147 -25.25 -2.17 15.41
CA ARG A 147 -26.57 -1.49 15.40
C ARG A 147 -27.55 -2.00 16.46
N TYR A 148 -27.49 -3.28 16.79
CA TYR A 148 -28.41 -3.93 17.74
C TYR A 148 -27.71 -4.51 18.98
N LYS A 149 -26.40 -4.27 19.11
CA LYS A 149 -25.64 -4.77 20.25
C LYS A 149 -25.69 -3.79 21.41
N LYS A 150 -25.38 -4.28 22.60
CA LYS A 150 -25.13 -3.46 23.77
C LYS A 150 -23.73 -3.81 24.25
N SER A 151 -22.91 -2.81 24.51
CA SER A 151 -21.62 -3.01 25.15
C SER A 151 -21.64 -2.43 26.56
N ALA A 152 -21.05 -3.17 27.50
CA ALA A 152 -20.83 -2.66 28.85
C ALA A 152 -19.62 -1.71 28.91
N LYS A 153 -18.68 -1.85 27.97
CA LYS A 153 -17.49 -1.01 27.84
C LYS A 153 -17.13 -0.79 26.37
N PRO A 154 -16.75 0.43 25.97
CA PRO A 154 -16.30 0.67 24.60
C PRO A 154 -14.99 -0.06 24.32
N LEU A 155 -14.83 -0.56 23.10
CA LEU A 155 -13.59 -1.11 22.59
C LEU A 155 -12.66 0.05 22.23
N GLU A 156 -11.54 0.16 22.95
CA GLU A 156 -10.52 1.16 22.64
C GLU A 156 -9.62 0.66 21.52
N VAL A 157 -9.55 1.43 20.43
CA VAL A 157 -8.72 1.12 19.25
C VAL A 157 -7.94 2.35 18.85
N ASP A 158 -6.83 2.17 18.16
CA ASP A 158 -6.05 3.31 17.67
C ASP A 158 -6.64 3.78 16.33
N TYR A 159 -7.00 2.86 15.44
CA TYR A 159 -7.57 3.17 14.12
C TYR A 159 -8.89 2.42 13.90
N LEU A 160 -9.93 3.18 13.54
CA LEU A 160 -11.20 2.65 13.06
C LEU A 160 -11.35 2.94 11.57
N LEU A 161 -11.44 1.87 10.77
CA LEU A 161 -11.66 1.95 9.32
C LEU A 161 -13.10 1.56 8.99
N VAL A 162 -13.82 2.43 8.29
CA VAL A 162 -15.26 2.24 7.99
C VAL A 162 -15.52 2.19 6.49
N GLY A 163 -16.20 1.12 6.07
CA GLY A 163 -16.68 0.92 4.70
C GLY A 163 -18.09 1.45 4.46
N LYS A 164 -18.57 1.34 3.22
CA LYS A 164 -19.84 1.92 2.75
C LYS A 164 -21.06 1.57 3.58
N ALA A 165 -21.16 0.33 4.04
CA ALA A 165 -22.38 -0.13 4.72
C ALA A 165 -22.46 0.34 6.17
N VAL A 166 -21.39 0.89 6.75
CA VAL A 166 -21.39 1.41 8.11
C VAL A 166 -22.05 2.80 8.13
N TYR A 167 -23.11 2.93 8.92
CA TYR A 167 -23.83 4.20 9.05
C TYR A 167 -23.18 5.09 10.12
N PRO A 168 -22.96 6.38 9.85
CA PRO A 168 -22.47 7.32 10.85
C PRO A 168 -23.42 7.42 12.05
N ASN A 169 -22.97 6.95 13.20
CA ASN A 169 -23.76 6.95 14.43
C ASN A 169 -22.88 7.37 15.60
N GLN A 170 -23.34 8.34 16.38
CA GLN A 170 -22.64 8.83 17.57
C GLN A 170 -22.39 7.69 18.59
N ARG A 171 -23.36 6.78 18.77
CA ARG A 171 -23.18 5.62 19.66
C ARG A 171 -22.03 4.72 19.25
N LEU A 172 -21.74 4.62 17.95
CA LEU A 172 -20.61 3.83 17.46
C LEU A 172 -19.30 4.30 18.06
N ILE A 173 -19.12 5.62 18.15
CA ILE A 173 -17.87 6.26 18.59
C ILE A 173 -17.80 6.38 20.12
N GLU A 174 -18.94 6.64 20.77
CA GLU A 174 -18.97 6.90 22.22
C GLU A 174 -19.11 5.62 23.05
N GLU A 175 -19.98 4.71 22.61
CA GLU A 175 -20.45 3.54 23.38
C GLU A 175 -19.79 2.23 22.92
N PHE A 176 -19.51 2.08 21.62
CA PHE A 176 -19.04 0.81 21.07
C PHE A 176 -17.54 0.77 20.81
N VAL A 177 -17.01 1.75 20.09
CA VAL A 177 -15.62 1.77 19.63
C VAL A 177 -15.11 3.18 19.88
N ARG A 178 -14.15 3.36 20.79
CA ARG A 178 -13.49 4.64 21.05
C ARG A 178 -12.17 4.71 20.29
N PRO A 179 -12.14 5.20 19.03
CA PRO A 179 -10.92 5.31 18.26
C PRO A 179 -10.17 6.60 18.57
N LYS A 180 -8.84 6.58 18.36
CA LYS A 180 -8.03 7.81 18.27
C LYS A 180 -8.08 8.41 16.86
N TYR A 181 -8.15 7.56 15.85
CA TYR A 181 -8.19 7.91 14.43
C TYR A 181 -9.36 7.22 13.73
N LEU A 182 -10.12 7.96 12.93
CA LEU A 182 -11.18 7.42 12.08
C LEU A 182 -10.83 7.63 10.60
N VAL A 183 -10.85 6.53 9.84
CA VAL A 183 -10.54 6.52 8.41
C VAL A 183 -11.75 5.99 7.65
N THR A 184 -12.35 6.81 6.77
CA THR A 184 -13.40 6.31 5.86
C THR A 184 -12.75 5.74 4.62
N LEU A 185 -13.12 4.52 4.26
CA LEU A 185 -12.70 3.85 3.02
C LEU A 185 -13.35 4.54 1.80
N ALA A 186 -12.78 4.32 0.62
CA ALA A 186 -13.13 5.09 -0.58
C ALA A 186 -14.54 4.80 -1.13
N ASP A 187 -15.15 3.68 -0.74
CA ASP A 187 -16.50 3.28 -1.10
C ASP A 187 -17.61 4.01 -0.30
N VAL A 188 -17.24 4.80 0.72
CA VAL A 188 -18.16 5.57 1.56
C VAL A 188 -18.68 6.81 0.82
N SER A 189 -20.01 6.97 0.77
CA SER A 189 -20.64 8.14 0.14
C SER A 189 -20.24 9.47 0.80
N GLU A 190 -20.09 10.54 0.01
CA GLU A 190 -19.75 11.89 0.48
C GLU A 190 -20.67 12.37 1.61
N ARG A 191 -21.97 12.09 1.52
CA ARG A 191 -22.93 12.41 2.59
C ARG A 191 -22.56 11.78 3.94
N ASN A 192 -22.10 10.53 3.93
CA ASN A 192 -21.68 9.84 5.15
C ASN A 192 -20.30 10.31 5.62
N VAL A 193 -19.38 10.62 4.71
CA VAL A 193 -18.09 11.24 5.03
C VAL A 193 -18.28 12.54 5.80
N GLN A 194 -19.16 13.43 5.33
CA GLN A 194 -19.44 14.70 6.02
C GLN A 194 -20.04 14.49 7.42
N LYS A 195 -20.90 13.48 7.58
CA LYS A 195 -21.43 13.13 8.91
C LYS A 195 -20.34 12.61 9.84
N TYR A 196 -19.46 11.73 9.36
CA TYR A 196 -18.34 11.26 10.15
C TYR A 196 -17.42 12.40 10.56
N LYS A 197 -17.11 13.33 9.64
CA LYS A 197 -16.31 14.52 9.93
C LYS A 197 -16.90 15.36 11.06
N LEU A 198 -18.20 15.64 11.02
CA LEU A 198 -18.89 16.38 12.08
C LEU A 198 -18.87 15.63 13.42
N LEU A 199 -19.02 14.30 13.40
CA LEU A 199 -18.96 13.47 14.61
C LEU A 199 -17.55 13.46 15.21
N THR A 200 -16.52 13.34 14.39
CA THR A 200 -15.13 13.29 14.84
C THR A 200 -14.64 14.65 15.33
N GLU A 201 -15.09 15.76 14.73
CA GLU A 201 -14.80 17.12 15.22
C GLU A 201 -15.38 17.34 16.62
N LYS A 202 -16.58 16.83 16.88
CA LYS A 202 -17.22 16.93 18.20
C LYS A 202 -16.47 16.16 19.28
N GLU A 203 -16.00 14.96 18.95
CA GLU A 203 -15.33 14.05 19.89
C GLU A 203 -13.80 14.23 19.93
N ASN A 204 -13.28 15.23 19.20
CA ASN A 204 -11.84 15.51 19.06
C ASN A 204 -11.03 14.28 18.60
N ILE A 205 -11.52 13.63 17.54
CA ILE A 205 -10.92 12.45 16.91
C ILE A 205 -10.33 12.85 15.56
N ASP A 206 -9.12 12.39 15.26
CA ASP A 206 -8.47 12.65 13.99
C ASP A 206 -9.19 11.91 12.85
N PHE A 207 -9.48 12.61 11.75
CA PHE A 207 -10.28 12.11 10.65
C PHE A 207 -9.54 12.13 9.31
N TYR A 208 -9.64 11.04 8.55
CA TYR A 208 -9.13 10.94 7.19
C TYR A 208 -10.16 10.28 6.25
N SER A 209 -10.27 10.78 5.03
CA SER A 209 -11.15 10.20 4.01
C SER A 209 -10.35 9.74 2.80
N VAL A 210 -10.28 8.42 2.58
CA VAL A 210 -9.53 7.83 1.45
C VAL A 210 -10.12 8.29 0.12
N GLY A 211 -11.45 8.34 0.02
CA GLY A 211 -12.15 8.77 -1.20
C GLY A 211 -11.82 10.20 -1.65
N HIS A 212 -11.61 11.12 -0.69
CA HIS A 212 -11.33 12.53 -1.00
C HIS A 212 -9.84 12.88 -1.02
N SER A 213 -9.03 12.25 -0.15
CA SER A 213 -7.64 12.63 0.07
C SER A 213 -6.62 11.69 -0.59
N GLY A 214 -7.08 10.60 -1.21
CA GLY A 214 -6.23 9.59 -1.82
C GLY A 214 -5.92 8.43 -0.89
N ALA A 215 -5.01 7.54 -1.31
CA ALA A 215 -4.64 6.36 -0.54
C ALA A 215 -4.12 6.75 0.85
N TRP A 216 -4.55 6.03 1.87
CA TRP A 216 -4.11 6.23 3.24
C TRP A 216 -3.06 5.20 3.61
N MET A 217 -2.01 5.62 4.31
CA MET A 217 -0.89 4.78 4.69
C MET A 217 -0.46 5.08 6.13
N ASN A 218 -0.20 4.05 6.93
CA ASN A 218 0.24 4.19 8.32
C ASN A 218 1.25 3.10 8.69
N GLY A 219 2.23 3.44 9.54
CA GLY A 219 3.32 2.54 9.96
C GLY A 219 4.57 2.62 9.09
N PHE A 220 4.52 3.30 7.94
CA PHE A 220 5.66 3.44 7.04
C PHE A 220 6.64 4.50 7.55
N HIS A 221 7.86 4.06 7.87
CA HIS A 221 9.00 4.94 8.12
C HIS A 221 9.85 5.01 6.84
N TYR A 222 9.80 6.15 6.14
CA TYR A 222 10.63 6.43 4.95
C TYR A 222 12.02 6.95 5.33
#